data_AF-A0A0A1H5A1-F1
#
_entry.id   AF-A0A0A1H5A1-F1
#
_cell.length_a   1.000
_cell.length_b   1.000
_cell.length_c   1.000
_cell.angle_alpha   90.00
_cell.angle_beta   90.00
_cell.angle_gamma   90.00
#
_symmetry.space_group_name_H-M   'P 1'
#
loop_
_entity.id
_entity.type
_entity.pdbx_description
1 polymer ?
#
loop_
_entity_poly.entity_id
_entity_poly.type
_entity_poly.pdbx_seq_one_letter_code
_entity_poly.pdbx_strand_id
1 'polypeptide(L)'
;MNAPDAGDHAPCSPAPATASAPAIAESRKSHAVVPDWHSHRFLGLARIDESRCIGCMLCIRACPVDAIVGRARRMHTVLAAECTGCGLCLPPCPMDCIALMPTQPPRAWTEGDALRADARTQARVQRIARESREPTKRRPGSGNLDLGAQDGATIGPEEIRQGRHILQQAMERARARRAAR
;
A
#
# COMPACT_ATOMS: atom_id res chain seq x y z
N MET A 1 47.40 -6.69 1.76
CA MET A 1 46.46 -5.86 2.53
C MET A 1 45.08 -6.41 2.23
N ASN A 2 44.68 -7.41 3.01
CA ASN A 2 43.56 -8.31 2.70
C ASN A 2 42.25 -7.69 3.21
N ALA A 3 41.22 -7.70 2.36
CA ALA A 3 39.86 -7.38 2.75
C ALA A 3 39.35 -8.43 3.75
N PRO A 4 38.74 -8.04 4.89
CA PRO A 4 38.12 -9.01 5.77
C PRO A 4 36.77 -9.48 5.20
N ASP A 5 36.51 -10.77 5.42
CA ASP A 5 35.34 -11.55 5.08
C ASP A 5 34.02 -10.78 5.02
N ALA A 6 33.37 -10.85 3.86
CA ALA A 6 31.96 -10.56 3.70
C ALA A 6 31.16 -11.71 4.32
N GLY A 7 31.00 -11.68 5.64
CA GLY A 7 30.06 -12.54 6.35
C GLY A 7 28.66 -12.33 5.81
N ASP A 8 27.93 -13.43 5.65
CA ASP A 8 26.54 -13.55 5.21
C ASP A 8 25.58 -12.67 6.04
N HIS A 9 25.56 -11.37 5.73
CA HIS A 9 24.53 -10.46 6.24
C HIS A 9 23.26 -10.70 5.45
N ALA A 10 22.49 -11.70 5.89
CA ALA A 10 21.16 -11.99 5.40
C ALA A 10 20.35 -10.67 5.31
N PRO A 11 19.80 -10.32 4.15
CA PRO A 11 18.96 -9.15 4.02
C PRO A 11 17.75 -9.32 4.92
N CYS A 12 17.31 -8.20 5.51
CA CYS A 12 16.09 -8.05 6.28
C CYS A 12 14.88 -8.52 5.45
N SER A 13 14.65 -9.84 5.44
CA SER A 13 13.41 -10.46 4.99
C SER A 13 12.36 -10.14 6.03
N PRO A 14 11.29 -9.39 5.70
CA PRO A 14 10.20 -9.16 6.62
C PRO A 14 9.33 -10.42 6.67
N ALA A 15 9.81 -11.47 7.33
CA ALA A 15 8.97 -12.60 7.72
C ALA A 15 8.50 -12.38 9.17
N PRO A 16 7.18 -12.28 9.42
CA PRO A 16 6.69 -12.11 10.78
C PRO A 16 6.88 -13.41 11.58
N ALA A 17 7.71 -13.35 12.62
CA ALA A 17 7.73 -14.34 13.68
C ALA A 17 6.47 -14.16 14.54
N THR A 18 5.42 -14.96 14.27
CA THR A 18 4.56 -15.64 15.27
C THR A 18 3.36 -16.27 14.56
N ALA A 19 3.30 -17.60 14.57
CA ALA A 19 2.17 -18.40 14.13
C ALA A 19 0.98 -18.29 15.10
N SER A 20 -0.24 -18.27 14.56
CA SER A 20 -1.37 -19.16 14.92
C SER A 20 -2.68 -18.66 14.30
N ALA A 21 -3.12 -19.29 13.21
CA ALA A 21 -4.52 -19.29 12.76
C ALA A 21 -4.78 -20.57 11.94
N PRO A 22 -5.97 -21.19 12.06
CA PRO A 22 -6.17 -22.60 11.74
C PRO A 22 -6.32 -22.88 10.24
N ALA A 23 -6.17 -24.17 9.93
CA ALA A 23 -6.26 -24.77 8.61
C ALA A 23 -7.52 -24.34 7.82
N ILE A 24 -7.30 -23.58 6.75
CA ILE A 24 -8.07 -23.71 5.51
C ILE A 24 -7.05 -23.96 4.39
N ALA A 25 -6.85 -25.25 4.10
CA ALA A 25 -6.28 -25.69 2.84
C ALA A 25 -7.29 -25.34 1.74
N GLU A 26 -6.85 -24.56 0.76
CA GLU A 26 -6.96 -24.85 -0.68
C GLU A 26 -6.78 -23.54 -1.48
N SER A 27 -5.99 -23.59 -2.55
CA SER A 27 -5.73 -22.50 -3.50
C SER A 27 -4.74 -21.40 -3.06
N ARG A 28 -3.56 -21.81 -2.59
CA ARG A 28 -2.38 -20.94 -2.63
C ARG A 28 -1.80 -20.98 -4.04
N LYS A 29 -2.44 -20.30 -4.99
CA LYS A 29 -1.86 -20.05 -6.31
C LYS A 29 -0.58 -19.24 -6.12
N SER A 30 0.53 -19.97 -6.18
CA SER A 30 1.88 -19.52 -6.41
C SER A 30 1.95 -18.52 -7.58
N HIS A 31 1.91 -17.25 -7.25
CA HIS A 31 2.52 -16.16 -8.02
C HIS A 31 3.34 -15.37 -7.01
N ALA A 32 4.60 -15.04 -7.19
CA ALA A 32 5.57 -15.37 -8.21
C ALA A 32 6.92 -15.14 -7.52
N VAL A 33 7.96 -15.80 -8.01
CA VAL A 33 9.35 -15.49 -7.72
C VAL A 33 9.53 -13.97 -7.66
N VAL A 34 9.82 -13.42 -6.47
CA VAL A 34 10.38 -12.08 -6.41
C VAL A 34 11.71 -12.15 -7.18
N PRO A 35 11.89 -11.36 -8.26
CA PRO A 35 13.19 -11.29 -8.92
C PRO A 35 14.26 -10.99 -7.88
N ASP A 36 15.45 -11.57 -8.00
CA ASP A 36 16.51 -11.36 -7.02
C ASP A 36 17.05 -9.92 -7.10
N TRP A 37 16.37 -8.97 -6.46
CA TRP A 37 16.91 -7.61 -6.29
C TRP A 37 18.12 -7.59 -5.33
N HIS A 38 18.49 -8.74 -4.75
CA HIS A 38 19.57 -8.91 -3.78
C HIS A 38 20.97 -8.97 -4.43
N SER A 39 21.07 -9.01 -5.76
CA SER A 39 22.36 -8.95 -6.47
C SER A 39 22.97 -7.54 -6.54
N HIS A 40 22.33 -6.53 -5.95
CA HIS A 40 22.89 -5.18 -5.84
C HIS A 40 23.70 -5.07 -4.55
N ARG A 41 25.02 -5.28 -4.65
CA ARG A 41 26.04 -5.11 -3.58
C ARG A 41 26.03 -3.72 -2.89
N PHE A 42 25.19 -2.80 -3.35
CA PHE A 42 25.13 -1.40 -2.93
C PHE A 42 23.72 -1.02 -2.49
N LEU A 43 23.62 -0.15 -1.49
CA LEU A 43 22.34 0.41 -1.06
C LEU A 43 21.76 1.28 -2.18
N GLY A 44 20.59 0.87 -2.69
CA GLY A 44 19.75 1.65 -3.59
C GLY A 44 18.74 2.50 -2.81
N LEU A 45 18.54 3.75 -3.21
CA LEU A 45 17.54 4.66 -2.67
C LEU A 45 16.43 4.88 -3.71
N ALA A 46 15.18 4.89 -3.25
CA ALA A 46 14.07 5.27 -4.09
C ALA A 46 14.14 6.79 -4.39
N ARG A 47 13.97 7.16 -5.65
CA ARG A 47 13.86 8.55 -6.11
C ARG A 47 12.57 8.72 -6.88
N ILE A 48 11.81 9.75 -6.53
CA ILE A 48 10.55 10.10 -7.18
C ILE A 48 10.83 11.21 -8.19
N ASP A 49 10.32 11.05 -9.40
CA ASP A 49 10.30 12.08 -10.42
C ASP A 49 9.14 13.05 -10.16
N GLU A 50 9.51 14.26 -9.74
CA GLU A 50 8.57 15.31 -9.33
C GLU A 50 7.66 15.76 -10.48
N SER A 51 8.13 15.70 -11.72
CA SER A 51 7.36 16.13 -12.89
C SER A 51 6.21 15.20 -13.25
N ARG A 52 6.30 13.92 -12.84
CA ARG A 52 5.30 12.88 -13.14
C ARG A 52 4.45 12.49 -11.92
N CYS A 53 4.81 12.94 -10.73
CA CYS A 53 4.13 12.56 -9.50
C CYS A 53 2.78 13.29 -9.33
N ILE A 54 1.68 12.54 -9.38
CA ILE A 54 0.31 13.08 -9.19
C ILE A 54 -0.15 13.16 -7.73
N GLY A 55 0.66 12.70 -6.76
CA GLY A 55 0.28 12.73 -5.35
C GLY A 55 -0.82 11.73 -4.94
N CYS A 56 -0.80 10.50 -5.48
CA CYS A 56 -1.81 9.46 -5.23
C CYS A 56 -1.72 8.75 -3.85
N MET A 57 -0.68 9.01 -3.06
CA MET A 57 -0.37 8.41 -1.75
C MET A 57 -0.26 6.87 -1.68
N LEU A 58 -0.24 6.16 -2.82
CA LEU A 58 -0.11 4.71 -2.83
C LEU A 58 1.27 4.24 -2.36
N CYS A 59 2.34 4.95 -2.75
CA CYS A 59 3.71 4.65 -2.33
C CYS A 59 3.93 4.80 -0.80
N ILE A 60 3.25 5.76 -0.15
CA ILE A 60 3.32 5.96 1.31
C ILE A 60 2.71 4.76 2.06
N ARG A 61 1.66 4.15 1.50
CA ARG A 61 1.04 2.96 2.09
C ARG A 61 1.87 1.69 1.89
N ALA A 62 2.66 1.64 0.81
CA ALA A 62 3.52 0.49 0.52
C ALA A 62 4.86 0.52 1.26
N CYS A 63 5.32 1.69 1.71
CA CYS A 63 6.61 1.82 2.38
C CYS A 63 6.56 1.22 3.81
N PRO A 64 7.36 0.18 4.13
CA PRO A 64 7.34 -0.45 5.47
C PRO A 64 8.00 0.41 6.56
N VAL A 65 8.92 1.31 6.18
CA VAL A 65 9.72 2.14 7.11
C VAL A 65 9.26 3.60 7.20
N ASP A 66 8.16 3.95 6.54
CA ASP A 66 7.67 5.33 6.45
C ASP A 66 8.72 6.33 5.90
N ALA A 67 9.52 5.91 4.92
CA ALA A 67 10.55 6.76 4.30
C ALA A 67 9.99 7.75 3.28
N ILE A 68 8.73 7.63 2.85
CA ILE A 68 8.11 8.52 1.85
C ILE A 68 7.15 9.47 2.56
N VAL A 69 7.35 10.77 2.34
CA VAL A 69 6.53 11.84 2.93
C VAL A 69 5.82 12.65 1.85
N GLY A 70 4.65 13.18 2.17
CA GLY A 70 3.90 14.09 1.30
C GLY A 70 2.42 14.12 1.65
N ARG A 71 1.61 14.73 0.78
CA ARG A 71 0.15 14.83 0.95
C ARG A 71 -0.57 14.47 -0.35
N ALA A 72 -1.87 14.18 -0.22
CA ALA A 72 -2.76 14.00 -1.36
C ALA A 72 -2.64 15.18 -2.34
N ARG A 73 -2.57 14.87 -3.64
CA ARG A 73 -2.49 15.86 -4.73
C ARG A 73 -1.25 16.78 -4.66
N ARG A 74 -0.21 16.37 -3.93
CA ARG A 74 1.09 17.04 -3.88
C ARG A 74 2.19 16.03 -4.17
N MET A 75 3.34 16.51 -4.65
CA MET A 75 4.51 15.66 -4.86
C MET A 75 4.91 14.99 -3.53
N HIS A 76 5.33 13.74 -3.61
CA HIS A 76 5.93 13.05 -2.47
C HIS A 76 7.45 13.06 -2.59
N THR A 77 8.13 12.99 -1.46
CA THR A 77 9.58 13.01 -1.36
C THR A 77 10.05 11.81 -0.55
N VAL A 78 11.18 11.23 -0.95
CA VAL A 78 11.81 10.13 -0.23
C VAL A 78 12.86 10.69 0.73
N LEU A 79 12.77 10.31 2.00
CA LEU A 79 13.79 10.58 3.01
C LEU A 79 14.92 9.56 2.83
N ALA A 80 16.01 9.99 2.19
CA ALA A 80 17.15 9.14 1.88
C ALA A 80 17.73 8.41 3.10
N ALA A 81 17.75 9.07 4.26
CA ALA A 81 18.29 8.51 5.51
C ALA A 81 17.47 7.32 6.06
N GLU A 82 16.18 7.25 5.73
CA GLU A 82 15.25 6.22 6.22
C GLU A 82 14.95 5.16 5.16
N CYS A 83 15.32 5.42 3.90
CA CYS A 83 14.99 4.53 2.79
C CYS A 83 15.90 3.30 2.80
N THR A 84 15.28 2.12 2.81
CA THR A 84 16.01 0.84 2.83
C THR A 84 16.34 0.29 1.44
N GLY A 85 15.78 0.89 0.39
CA GLY A 85 15.96 0.39 -0.97
C GLY A 85 15.13 -0.82 -1.35
N CYS A 86 14.15 -1.24 -0.53
CA CYS A 86 13.36 -2.46 -0.75
C CYS A 86 12.53 -2.53 -2.03
N GLY A 87 12.36 -1.42 -2.77
CA GLY A 87 11.63 -1.40 -4.04
C GLY A 87 10.10 -1.57 -3.95
N LEU A 88 9.52 -1.80 -2.76
CA LEU A 88 8.08 -2.05 -2.59
C LEU A 88 7.16 -0.90 -3.04
N CYS A 89 7.70 0.31 -3.21
CA CYS A 89 6.96 1.47 -3.67
C CYS A 89 6.82 1.57 -5.20
N LEU A 90 7.57 0.77 -5.97
CA LEU A 90 7.52 0.77 -7.45
C LEU A 90 6.19 0.22 -7.98
N PRO A 91 5.77 -1.03 -7.66
CA PRO A 91 4.54 -1.61 -8.21
C PRO A 91 3.25 -0.81 -7.99
N PRO A 92 3.01 -0.18 -6.81
CA PRO A 92 1.77 0.56 -6.57
C PRO A 92 1.74 1.96 -7.20
N CYS A 93 2.80 2.40 -7.88
CA CYS A 93 2.84 3.73 -8.50
C CYS A 93 2.16 3.72 -9.88
N PRO A 94 0.98 4.35 -10.06
CA PRO A 94 0.25 4.31 -11.32
C PRO A 94 0.92 5.08 -12.47
N MET A 95 1.82 6.01 -12.13
CA MET A 95 2.56 6.82 -13.11
C MET A 95 3.98 6.30 -13.37
N ASP A 96 4.36 5.21 -12.71
CA ASP A 96 5.70 4.63 -12.76
C ASP A 96 6.82 5.69 -12.64
N CYS A 97 6.64 6.61 -11.68
CA CYS A 97 7.51 7.76 -11.47
C CYS A 97 8.60 7.54 -10.42
N ILE A 98 8.84 6.28 -10.00
CA ILE A 98 9.78 5.94 -8.93
C ILE A 98 10.88 5.04 -9.49
N ALA A 99 12.14 5.42 -9.27
CA ALA A 99 13.30 4.63 -9.67
C ALA A 99 14.18 4.31 -8.46
N LEU A 100 14.90 3.19 -8.50
CA LEU A 100 15.90 2.83 -7.49
C LEU A 100 17.29 3.23 -8.00
N MET A 101 17.95 4.13 -7.28
CA MET A 101 19.25 4.68 -7.66
C MET A 101 20.29 4.31 -6.60
N PRO A 102 21.52 3.94 -6.96
CA PRO A 102 22.56 3.71 -5.96
C PRO A 102 22.83 4.96 -5.12
N THR A 103 23.19 4.75 -3.85
CA THR A 103 23.72 5.81 -2.98
C THR A 103 24.94 6.49 -3.61
N GLN A 104 25.11 7.77 -3.31
CA GLN A 104 26.29 8.54 -3.73
C GLN A 104 26.96 9.15 -2.49
N PRO A 105 28.19 8.72 -2.15
CA PRO A 105 28.97 7.65 -2.77
C PRO A 105 28.31 6.27 -2.60
N PRO A 106 28.55 5.31 -3.51
CA PRO A 106 28.04 3.96 -3.38
C PRO A 106 28.59 3.30 -2.12
N ARG A 107 27.71 2.71 -1.31
CA ARG A 107 28.11 1.99 -0.10
C ARG A 107 27.25 0.74 0.11
N ALA A 108 27.79 -0.25 0.82
CA ALA A 108 27.07 -1.47 1.15
C ALA A 108 26.02 -1.23 2.26
N TRP A 109 25.04 -2.12 2.36
CA TRP A 109 24.13 -2.20 3.51
C TRP A 109 24.89 -2.64 4.76
N THR A 110 24.62 -2.04 5.91
CA THR A 110 25.29 -2.34 7.18
C THR A 110 24.31 -2.93 8.20
N GLU A 111 24.83 -3.59 9.22
CA GLU A 111 24.02 -4.06 10.36
C GLU A 111 23.27 -2.91 11.05
N GLY A 112 23.90 -1.74 11.18
CA GLY A 112 23.26 -0.55 11.71
C GLY A 112 22.09 -0.04 10.85
N ASP A 113 22.11 -0.26 9.54
CA ASP A 113 20.97 0.03 8.66
C ASP A 113 19.80 -0.93 8.92
N ALA A 114 20.10 -2.22 9.12
CA ALA A 114 19.10 -3.23 9.44
C ALA A 114 18.36 -2.89 10.74
N LEU A 115 19.10 -2.61 11.81
CA LEU A 115 18.53 -2.23 13.10
C LEU A 115 17.63 -0.99 13.01
N ARG A 116 18.05 0.03 12.23
CA ARG A 116 17.22 1.21 11.98
C ARG A 116 15.95 0.88 11.20
N ALA A 117 16.06 0.09 10.14
CA ALA A 117 14.92 -0.33 9.32
C ALA A 117 13.89 -1.11 10.14
N ASP A 118 14.34 -2.01 10.99
CA ASP A 118 13.48 -2.80 11.88
C ASP A 118 12.75 -1.89 12.88
N ALA A 119 13.47 -0.99 13.55
CA ALA A 119 12.89 -0.05 14.49
C ALA A 119 11.80 0.81 13.84
N ARG A 120 12.04 1.31 12.61
CA ARG A 120 11.06 2.08 11.84
C ARG A 120 9.84 1.26 11.45
N THR A 121 10.06 0.02 11.01
CA THR A 121 8.98 -0.90 10.65
C THR A 121 8.09 -1.20 11.84
N GLN A 122 8.68 -1.50 13.00
CA GLN A 122 7.95 -1.72 14.25
C GLN A 122 7.16 -0.48 14.67
N ALA A 123 7.76 0.71 14.59
CA ALA A 123 7.08 1.97 14.89
C ALA A 123 5.87 2.21 13.96
N ARG A 124 6.00 1.91 12.66
CA ARG A 124 4.89 1.98 11.70
C ARG A 124 3.77 1.01 12.08
N VAL A 125 4.10 -0.24 12.37
CA VAL A 125 3.12 -1.27 12.77
C VAL A 125 2.37 -0.84 14.02
N GLN A 126 3.07 -0.35 15.05
CA GLN A 126 2.46 0.15 16.27
C GLN A 126 1.54 1.36 16.02
N ARG A 127 1.94 2.27 15.13
CA ARG A 127 1.12 3.42 14.72
C ARG A 127 -0.17 2.97 14.04
N ILE A 128 -0.08 2.09 13.04
CA ILE A 128 -1.25 1.54 12.33
C ILE A 128 -2.15 0.77 13.31
N ALA A 129 -1.58 -0.03 14.21
CA ALA A 129 -2.33 -0.76 15.22
C ALA A 129 -3.11 0.19 16.15
N ARG A 130 -2.49 1.29 16.62
CA ARG A 130 -3.17 2.30 17.43
C ARG A 130 -4.29 3.00 16.65
N GLU A 131 -4.02 3.42 15.42
CA GLU A 131 -5.01 4.06 14.54
C GLU A 131 -6.21 3.14 14.27
N SER A 132 -5.98 1.83 14.13
CA SER A 132 -7.05 0.85 13.91
C SER A 132 -7.89 0.54 15.15
N ARG A 133 -7.33 0.70 16.35
CA ARG A 133 -8.01 0.48 17.64
C ARG A 133 -8.83 1.67 18.08
N GLU A 134 -8.45 2.88 17.67
CA GLU A 134 -9.24 4.08 17.92
C GLU A 134 -10.56 3.97 17.13
N PRO A 135 -11.73 3.88 17.81
CA PRO A 135 -13.01 3.90 17.12
C PRO A 135 -13.06 5.18 16.30
N THR A 136 -13.23 5.07 14.98
CA THR A 136 -13.20 6.22 14.07
C THR A 136 -14.18 7.29 14.57
N LYS A 137 -13.67 8.30 15.27
CA LYS A 137 -14.40 9.54 15.51
C LYS A 137 -14.65 10.10 14.13
N ARG A 138 -15.91 10.01 13.68
CA ARG A 138 -16.41 10.63 12.44
C ARG A 138 -15.82 12.03 12.38
N ARG A 139 -14.78 12.25 11.56
CA ARG A 139 -14.22 13.58 11.31
C ARG A 139 -15.27 14.31 10.48
N PRO A 140 -15.97 15.33 11.00
CA PRO A 140 -16.91 16.07 10.18
C PRO A 140 -16.06 16.86 9.16
N GLY A 141 -16.19 16.53 7.88
CA GLY A 141 -15.59 17.31 6.79
C GLY A 141 -14.77 16.56 5.74
N SER A 142 -14.59 15.23 5.82
CA SER A 142 -14.17 14.47 4.63
C SER A 142 -15.42 14.12 3.85
N GLY A 143 -15.83 14.99 2.91
CA GLY A 143 -16.97 14.80 2.02
C GLY A 143 -16.79 13.65 1.04
N ASN A 144 -16.73 12.42 1.54
CA ASN A 144 -17.32 11.29 0.85
C ASN A 144 -18.74 11.21 1.39
N LEU A 145 -19.75 11.27 0.52
CA LEU A 145 -21.10 10.88 0.92
C LEU A 145 -20.97 9.50 1.56
N ASP A 146 -21.32 9.44 2.84
CA ASP A 146 -21.48 8.23 3.64
C ASP A 146 -22.65 7.44 3.00
N LEU A 147 -22.38 6.79 1.86
CA LEU A 147 -23.15 5.63 1.41
C LEU A 147 -22.82 4.58 2.45
N GLY A 148 -23.64 4.58 3.51
CA GLY A 148 -23.40 3.88 4.75
C GLY A 148 -22.80 2.51 4.51
N ALA A 149 -21.71 2.24 5.23
CA ALA A 149 -21.31 0.90 5.56
C ALA A 149 -22.51 0.22 6.24
N GLN A 150 -23.33 -0.44 5.43
CA GLN A 150 -24.14 -1.54 5.89
C GLN A 150 -23.30 -2.78 5.65
N ASP A 151 -22.95 -3.39 6.78
CA ASP A 151 -22.28 -4.67 6.95
C ASP A 151 -22.75 -5.65 5.88
N GLY A 152 -21.86 -6.56 5.44
CA GLY A 152 -22.08 -7.53 4.35
C GLY A 152 -23.31 -8.44 4.52
N ALA A 153 -24.49 -7.84 4.45
CA ALA A 153 -25.79 -8.46 4.45
C ALA A 153 -26.06 -8.85 3.01
N THR A 154 -26.18 -10.16 2.79
CA THR A 154 -26.66 -10.72 1.52
C THR A 154 -28.02 -10.11 1.24
N ILE A 155 -28.10 -9.21 0.24
CA ILE A 155 -29.36 -8.59 -0.17
C ILE A 155 -30.34 -9.72 -0.51
N GLY A 156 -31.48 -9.75 0.17
CA GLY A 156 -32.44 -10.83 0.06
C GLY A 156 -33.05 -10.91 -1.34
N PRO A 157 -33.47 -12.10 -1.80
CA PRO A 157 -34.14 -12.27 -3.10
C PRO A 157 -35.38 -11.37 -3.27
N GLU A 158 -36.06 -11.04 -2.16
CA GLU A 158 -37.24 -10.17 -2.18
C GLU A 158 -36.89 -8.69 -2.42
N GLU A 159 -35.83 -8.20 -1.79
CA GLU A 159 -35.39 -6.80 -1.94
C GLU A 159 -34.89 -6.52 -3.37
N ILE A 160 -34.25 -7.53 -4.00
CA ILE A 160 -33.86 -7.47 -5.41
C ILE A 160 -35.09 -7.43 -6.31
N ARG A 161 -36.14 -8.22 -6.01
CA ARG A 161 -37.41 -8.22 -6.76
C ARG A 161 -38.13 -6.87 -6.62
N GLN A 162 -38.18 -6.34 -5.41
CA GLN A 162 -38.81 -5.06 -5.11
C GLN A 162 -38.07 -3.91 -5.81
N GLY A 163 -36.74 -3.90 -5.78
CA GLY A 163 -35.92 -2.93 -6.51
C GLY A 163 -36.17 -2.95 -8.02
N ARG A 164 -36.26 -4.15 -8.62
CA ARG A 164 -36.58 -4.30 -10.05
C ARG A 164 -37.97 -3.78 -10.41
N HIS A 165 -38.98 -4.03 -9.56
CA HIS A 165 -40.34 -3.55 -9.78
C HIS A 165 -40.42 -2.00 -9.76
N ILE A 166 -39.72 -1.34 -8.84
CA ILE A 166 -39.68 0.13 -8.75
C ILE A 166 -39.04 0.73 -10.01
N LEU A 167 -37.92 0.17 -10.48
CA LEU A 167 -37.25 0.65 -11.70
C LEU A 167 -38.15 0.51 -12.93
N GLN A 168 -38.86 -0.61 -13.04
CA GLN A 168 -39.77 -0.85 -14.15
C GLN A 168 -40.91 0.18 -14.18
N GLN A 169 -41.52 0.47 -13.02
CA GLN A 169 -42.54 1.51 -12.90
C GLN A 169 -42.02 2.90 -13.25
N ALA A 170 -40.78 3.22 -12.87
CA ALA A 170 -40.15 4.49 -13.21
C ALA A 170 -39.92 4.61 -14.73
N MET A 171 -39.47 3.54 -15.38
CA MET A 171 -39.24 3.49 -16.83
C MET A 171 -40.55 3.61 -17.62
N GLU A 172 -41.63 2.98 -17.15
CA GLU A 172 -42.96 3.09 -17.76
C GLU A 172 -43.50 4.53 -17.65
N ARG A 173 -43.39 5.16 -16.49
CA ARG A 173 -43.76 6.57 -16.30
C ARG A 173 -42.94 7.50 -17.19
N ALA A 174 -41.65 7.24 -17.36
CA ALA A 174 -40.78 8.01 -18.24
C ALA A 174 -41.16 7.84 -19.72
N ARG A 175 -41.52 6.62 -20.16
CA ARG A 175 -42.01 6.36 -21.52
C ARG A 175 -43.34 7.04 -21.79
N ALA A 176 -44.29 6.96 -20.85
CA ALA A 176 -45.59 7.64 -20.97
C ALA A 176 -45.43 9.17 -21.10
N ARG A 177 -44.53 9.78 -20.31
CA ARG A 177 -44.21 11.22 -20.42
C ARG A 177 -43.54 11.59 -21.75
N ARG A 178 -42.76 10.68 -22.35
CA ARG A 178 -42.14 10.89 -23.67
C ARG A 178 -43.11 10.71 -24.83
N ALA A 179 -44.12 9.86 -24.69
CA ALA A 179 -45.14 9.63 -25.71
C ALA A 179 -46.25 10.71 -25.69
N ALA A 180 -46.45 11.39 -24.56
CA ALA A 180 -47.38 12.51 -24.40
C ALA A 180 -46.78 13.88 -24.80
N ARG A 181 -45.59 13.90 -25.40
CA ARG A 181 -44.88 15.09 -25.89
C ARG A 181 -44.68 15.00 -27.39
#